data_AF-A0A3N1HDZ8-F1
#
_entry.id   AF-A0A3N1HDZ8-F1
#
_cell.length_a   1.000
_cell.length_b   1.000
_cell.length_c   1.000
_cell.angle_alpha   90.00
_cell.angle_beta   90.00
_cell.angle_gamma   90.00
#
_symmetry.space_group_name_H-M   'P 1'
#
loop_
_entity.id
_entity.type
_entity.pdbx_description
1 polymer ?
#
loop_
_entity_poly.entity_id
_entity_poly.type
_entity_poly.pdbx_seq_one_letter_code
_entity_poly.pdbx_strand_id
1 'polypeptide(L)' 'MTRKHLGYREPSGWTSRPDCLEDQAAAERLRNATNLLGGRSAAARRTWHITDCDENCGASR' A
#
# COMPACT_ATOMS: atom_id res chain seq x y z
N MET A 1 -16.88 4.95 -7.23
CA MET A 1 -15.45 4.99 -6.89
C MET A 1 -15.10 3.62 -6.33
N THR A 2 -14.06 2.98 -6.85
CA THR A 2 -13.64 1.64 -6.41
C THR A 2 -12.51 1.79 -5.40
N ARG A 3 -12.71 1.23 -4.20
CA ARG A 3 -11.69 1.21 -3.16
C ARG A 3 -10.45 0.48 -3.63
N LYS A 4 -9.28 0.81 -3.06
CA LYS A 4 -8.00 0.21 -3.43
C LYS A 4 -7.24 -0.31 -2.22
N HIS A 5 -6.60 -1.45 -2.38
CA HIS A 5 -5.62 -1.95 -1.44
C HIS A 5 -4.25 -1.36 -1.74
N LEU A 6 -3.56 -0.84 -0.74
CA LEU A 6 -2.16 -0.46 -0.80
C LEU A 6 -1.33 -1.38 0.10
N GLY A 7 -0.29 -1.99 -0.46
CA GLY A 7 0.73 -2.68 0.32
C GLY A 7 2.09 -2.59 -0.36
N TYR A 8 3.13 -3.01 0.34
CA TYR A 8 4.47 -3.15 -0.24
C TYR A 8 5.20 -4.37 0.29
N ARG A 9 6.14 -4.86 -0.51
CA ARG A 9 7.07 -5.93 -0.15
C ARG A 9 8.49 -5.39 -0.04
N GLU A 10 9.21 -5.82 0.99
CA GLU A 10 10.64 -5.55 1.16
C GLU A 10 11.49 -6.66 0.54
N PRO A 11 12.77 -6.37 0.18
CA PRO A 11 13.68 -7.37 -0.40
C PRO A 11 13.94 -8.57 0.52
N SER A 12 13.81 -8.38 1.84
CA SER A 12 13.91 -9.45 2.84
C SER A 12 12.76 -10.47 2.76
N GLY A 13 11.72 -10.19 1.97
CA GLY A 13 10.54 -11.02 1.81
C GLY A 13 9.36 -10.62 2.69
N TRP A 14 9.55 -9.70 3.65
CA TRP A 14 8.47 -9.18 4.47
C TRP A 14 7.49 -8.34 3.64
N THR A 15 6.18 -8.50 3.89
CA THR A 15 5.12 -7.76 3.21
C THR A 15 4.32 -6.96 4.24
N SER A 16 4.02 -5.70 3.92
CA SER A 16 3.15 -4.88 4.76
C SER A 16 1.73 -5.43 4.78
N ARG A 17 1.01 -5.18 5.88
CA ARG A 17 -0.44 -5.38 5.86
C ARG A 17 -1.05 -4.45 4.79
N PRO A 18 -2.02 -4.92 4.01
CA PRO A 18 -2.61 -4.10 2.97
C PRO A 18 -3.65 -3.15 3.57
N ASP A 19 -3.52 -1.86 3.31
CA ASP A 19 -4.46 -0.82 3.72
C ASP A 19 -5.56 -0.66 2.65
N CYS A 20 -6.85 -0.70 3.03
CA CYS A 20 -7.92 -0.37 2.10
C CYS A 20 -8.25 1.12 2.16
N LEU A 21 -8.21 1.74 1.00
CA LEU A 21 -8.31 3.17 0.81
C LEU A 21 -9.46 3.49 -0.13
N GLU A 22 -10.01 4.69 0.03
CA GLU A 22 -11.24 5.14 -0.61
C GLU A 22 -11.17 5.06 -2.14
N ASP A 23 -10.01 5.39 -2.70
CA ASP A 23 -9.74 5.39 -4.13
C ASP A 23 -8.24 5.22 -4.42
N GLN A 24 -7.91 5.21 -5.71
CA GLN A 24 -6.52 5.13 -6.18
C GLN A 24 -5.69 6.35 -5.78
N ALA A 25 -6.27 7.55 -5.77
CA ALA A 25 -5.55 8.77 -5.42
C ALA A 25 -5.14 8.77 -3.93
N ALA A 26 -5.95 8.20 -3.05
CA ALA A 26 -5.63 8.00 -1.63
C ALA A 26 -4.49 6.98 -1.47
N ALA A 27 -4.51 5.87 -2.23
CA ALA A 27 -3.42 4.88 -2.26
C ALA A 27 -2.09 5.48 -2.71
N GLU A 28 -2.10 6.27 -3.77
CA GLU A 28 -0.89 6.94 -4.25
C GLU A 28 -0.39 8.01 -3.27
N ARG A 29 -1.29 8.75 -2.62
CA ARG A 29 -0.94 9.72 -1.57
C ARG A 29 -0.26 9.05 -0.38
N LEU A 30 -0.84 7.96 0.14
CA LEU A 30 -0.26 7.23 1.26
C LEU A 30 1.10 6.61 0.88
N ARG A 31 1.20 5.99 -0.30
CA ARG A 31 2.48 5.49 -0.85
C ARG A 31 3.57 6.56 -0.82
N ASN A 32 3.26 7.74 -1.33
CA ASN A 32 4.22 8.85 -1.43
C ASN A 32 4.61 9.35 -0.03
N ALA A 33 3.66 9.47 0.90
CA ALA A 33 3.94 9.84 2.29
C ALA A 33 4.83 8.79 2.98
N THR A 34 4.56 7.50 2.82
CA THR A 34 5.39 6.42 3.38
C THR A 34 6.80 6.41 2.78
N ASN A 35 6.94 6.71 1.48
CA ASN A 35 8.25 6.85 0.85
C ASN A 35 9.03 8.05 1.41
N LEU A 36 8.36 9.17 1.66
CA LEU A 36 8.97 10.35 2.27
C LEU A 36 9.47 10.05 3.69
N LEU A 37 8.63 9.41 4.51
CA LEU A 37 8.95 9.06 5.90
C LEU A 37 10.02 7.97 6.03
N GLY A 38 10.03 7.00 5.10
CA GLY A 38 11.00 5.90 5.11
C GLY A 38 12.40 6.29 4.59
N GLY A 39 12.52 7.48 3.99
CA GLY A 39 13.75 7.91 3.32
C GLY A 39 13.99 7.22 1.98
N ARG A 40 14.90 7.82 1.19
CA ARG A 40 15.12 7.46 -0.23
C ARG A 40 15.49 5.99 -0.43
N SER A 41 16.31 5.44 0.45
CA SER A 41 16.77 4.05 0.38
C SER A 41 15.64 3.04 0.65
N ALA A 42 14.74 3.32 1.59
CA ALA A 42 13.60 2.45 1.86
C ALA A 42 12.57 2.53 0.73
N ALA A 43 12.33 3.73 0.19
CA ALA A 43 11.44 3.93 -0.94
C ALA A 43 11.90 3.17 -2.19
N ALA A 44 13.21 3.20 -2.51
CA ALA A 44 13.76 2.56 -3.69
C ALA A 44 13.73 1.03 -3.66
N ARG A 45 13.80 0.42 -2.47
CA ARG A 45 13.85 -1.05 -2.31
C ARG A 45 12.49 -1.72 -2.16
N ARG A 46 11.42 -0.95 -1.95
CA ARG A 46 10.07 -1.47 -1.74
C ARG A 46 9.36 -1.69 -3.08
N THR A 47 8.76 -2.86 -3.25
CA THR A 47 7.85 -3.11 -4.37
C THR A 47 6.44 -2.82 -3.90
N TRP A 48 5.80 -1.82 -4.49
CA TRP A 48 4.45 -1.39 -4.14
C TRP A 48 3.38 -2.12 -4.94
N HIS A 49 2.26 -2.41 -4.29
CA HIS A 49 1.09 -3.03 -4.88
C HIS A 49 -0.13 -2.16 -4.60
N ILE A 50 -0.80 -1.72 -5.66
CA ILE A 50 -2.12 -1.05 -5.60
C ILE A 50 -3.08 -1.91 -6.40
N THR A 51 -4.02 -2.56 -5.73
CA THR A 51 -5.00 -3.46 -6.36
C THR A 51 -6.42 -3.04 -6.03
N ASP A 52 -7.40 -3.54 -6.78
CA ASP A 52 -8.80 -3.38 -6.41
C ASP A 52 -9.06 -3.97 -5.02
N CYS A 53 -9.91 -3.26 -4.27
CA CYS A 53 -10.35 -3.65 -2.94
C CYS A 53 -11.78 -4.20 -3.08
N ASP A 54 -11.97 -5.49 -2.82
CA ASP A 54 -13.29 -6.10 -2.80
C ASP A 54 -14.09 -5.59 -1.59
N GLU A 55 -15.42 -5.67 -1.66
CA GLU A 55 -16.33 -5.10 -0.63
C GLU A 55 -16.10 -5.60 0.80
N ASN A 56 -15.40 -6.73 0.97
CA ASN A 56 -15.11 -7.36 2.28
C ASN A 56 -13.79 -6.93 2.92
N CYS A 57 -13.15 -5.91 2.40
CA CYS A 57 -11.84 -5.56 2.89
C CYS A 57 -11.87 -4.87 4.27
N GLY A 58 -11.40 -5.60 5.28
CA GLY A 58 -11.42 -5.21 6.69
C GLY A 58 -11.97 -6.32 7.59
N ALA A 59 -12.68 -7.29 7.02
CA ALA A 59 -12.96 -8.55 7.70
C ALA A 59 -11.67 -9.37 7.72
N SER A 60 -10.84 -9.16 8.74
CA SER A 60 -9.92 -10.20 9.18
C SER A 60 -10.76 -11.45 9.39
N ARG A 61 -10.52 -12.50 8.60
CA ARG A 61 -11.07 -13.83 8.87
C ARG A 61 -10.10 -14.58 9.75
#